data_AF-A0A966XWV1-F1
#
_entry.id   AF-A0A966XWV1-F1
#
_cell.length_a   1.000
_cell.length_b   1.000
_cell.length_c   1.000
_cell.angle_alpha   90.00
_cell.angle_beta   90.00
_cell.angle_gamma   90.00
#
_symmetry.space_group_name_H-M   'P 1'
#
loop_
_entity.id
_entity.type
_entity.pdbx_description
1 polymer ?
#
loop_
_entity_poly.entity_id
_entity_poly.type
_entity_poly.pdbx_seq_one_letter_code
_entity_poly.pdbx_strand_id
1 'polypeptide(L)'
;MAAPAQAKVVAANSAAMPSVQAFVLPLVDLAAVAQGSGLNWVNSDAAKIAAVQAAIAAEPKPVHVPRQRPPVPVLDQSPLVLVETQRDLRKMTLPFETNNSGT
;
A
#
# COMPACT_ATOMS: atom_id res chain seq x y z
N MET A 1 23.17 53.73 -23.24
CA MET A 1 23.89 52.79 -22.34
C MET A 1 23.28 52.95 -20.96
N ALA A 2 22.41 52.03 -20.54
CA ALA A 2 21.76 52.04 -19.23
C ALA A 2 21.94 50.64 -18.62
N ALA A 3 22.54 50.59 -17.42
CA ALA A 3 22.92 49.36 -16.73
C ALA A 3 21.70 48.65 -16.10
N PRO A 4 21.67 47.31 -16.07
CA PRO A 4 20.62 46.59 -15.35
C PRO A 4 20.90 46.64 -13.84
N ALA A 5 19.91 47.12 -13.08
CA ALA A 5 19.93 47.07 -11.62
C ALA A 5 19.77 45.61 -11.15
N GLN A 6 20.71 45.13 -10.34
CA GLN A 6 20.66 43.81 -9.74
C GLN A 6 19.63 43.80 -8.60
N ALA A 7 18.55 43.04 -8.76
CA ALA A 7 17.59 42.80 -7.70
C ALA A 7 18.23 41.93 -6.62
N LYS A 8 18.41 42.50 -5.42
CA LYS A 8 18.91 41.78 -4.24
C LYS A 8 17.80 40.85 -3.76
N VAL A 9 17.96 39.55 -4.01
CA VAL A 9 17.06 38.52 -3.47
C VAL A 9 17.25 38.49 -1.96
N VAL A 10 16.24 38.93 -1.22
CA VAL A 10 16.19 38.75 0.23
C VAL A 10 15.88 37.29 0.51
N ALA A 11 16.88 36.55 1.00
CA ALA A 11 16.65 35.21 1.52
C ALA A 11 15.71 35.35 2.73
N ALA A 12 14.52 34.78 2.65
CA ALA A 12 13.65 34.64 3.80
C ALA A 12 14.39 33.75 4.82
N ASN A 13 14.82 34.33 5.93
CA ASN A 13 15.22 33.58 7.11
C ASN A 13 13.97 32.89 7.68
N SER A 14 13.62 31.74 7.11
CA SER A 14 12.82 30.77 7.84
C SER A 14 13.58 30.47 9.13
N ALA A 15 12.99 30.79 10.28
CA ALA A 15 13.50 30.38 11.57
C ALA A 15 13.56 28.86 11.57
N ALA A 16 14.74 28.30 11.24
CA ALA A 16 14.95 26.88 11.24
C ALA A 16 14.87 26.41 12.69
N MET A 17 14.01 25.42 12.95
CA MET A 17 13.96 24.76 14.24
C MET A 17 15.35 24.20 14.59
N PRO A 18 15.76 24.20 15.87
CA PRO A 18 17.03 23.62 16.28
C PRO A 18 17.11 22.17 15.81
N SER A 19 18.21 21.80 15.15
CA SER A 19 18.42 20.45 14.64
C SER A 19 18.41 19.45 15.79
N VAL A 20 17.45 18.53 15.79
CA VAL A 20 17.39 17.43 16.75
C VAL A 20 18.54 16.47 16.45
N GLN A 21 19.49 16.37 17.38
CA GLN A 21 20.57 15.39 17.32
C GLN A 21 20.00 14.02 17.71
N ALA A 22 20.39 12.97 16.98
CA ALA A 22 19.99 11.61 17.31
C ALA A 22 20.58 11.24 18.68
N PHE A 23 19.72 10.94 19.65
CA PHE A 23 20.13 10.46 20.96
C PHE A 23 20.50 8.97 20.86
N VAL A 24 21.75 8.65 21.20
CA VAL A 24 22.23 7.26 21.28
C VAL A 24 22.15 6.82 22.73
N LEU A 25 21.39 5.75 23.00
CA LEU A 25 21.20 5.21 24.34
C LEU A 25 22.53 4.66 24.90
N PRO A 26 23.07 5.19 26.02
CA PRO A 26 24.34 4.73 26.57
C PRO A 26 24.15 3.45 27.39
N LEU A 27 24.19 2.30 26.70
CA LEU A 27 23.99 0.98 27.32
C LEU A 27 25.00 0.66 28.43
N VAL A 28 26.23 1.17 28.33
CA VAL A 28 27.29 0.94 29.34
C VAL A 28 26.96 1.62 30.67
N ASP A 29 26.53 2.88 30.62
CA ASP A 29 26.15 3.63 31.83
C ASP A 29 24.94 3.01 32.52
N LEU A 30 23.97 2.59 31.70
CA LEU A 30 22.77 1.95 32.23
C LEU A 30 23.11 0.58 32.86
N ALA A 31 24.03 -0.20 32.28
CA ALA A 31 24.53 -1.44 32.87
C ALA A 31 25.23 -1.20 34.22
N ALA A 32 26.02 -0.13 34.33
CA ALA A 32 26.68 0.27 35.58
C ALA A 32 25.66 0.64 36.68
N VAL A 33 24.56 1.33 36.33
CA VAL A 33 23.47 1.63 37.27
C VAL A 33 22.77 0.37 37.77
N ALA A 34 22.52 -0.60 36.87
CA ALA A 34 21.92 -1.88 37.26
C ALA A 34 22.84 -2.65 38.23
N GLN A 35 24.14 -2.72 37.92
CA GLN A 35 25.15 -3.35 38.79
C GLN A 35 25.26 -2.68 40.15
N GLY A 36 25.28 -1.33 40.20
CA GLY A 36 25.30 -0.56 41.45
C GLY A 36 24.05 -0.78 42.30
N SER A 37 22.95 -1.24 41.70
CA SER A 37 21.70 -1.60 42.37
C SER A 37 21.62 -3.10 42.73
N GLY A 38 22.69 -3.87 42.50
CA GLY A 38 22.71 -5.32 42.73
C GLY A 38 21.91 -6.13 41.70
N LEU A 39 21.53 -5.53 40.57
CA LEU A 39 20.74 -6.16 39.51
C LEU A 39 21.64 -6.54 38.34
N ASN A 40 21.40 -7.72 37.75
CA ASN A 40 22.11 -8.16 36.56
C ASN A 40 21.33 -7.80 35.29
N TRP A 41 21.89 -6.91 34.48
CA TRP A 41 21.32 -6.59 33.17
C TRP A 41 21.72 -7.67 32.16
N VAL A 42 20.74 -8.39 31.63
CA VAL A 42 20.94 -9.38 30.56
C VAL A 42 20.45 -8.81 29.22
N ASN A 43 21.36 -8.63 28.26
CA ASN A 43 21.03 -8.31 26.87
C ASN A 43 21.55 -9.44 25.95
N SER A 44 21.00 -9.53 24.75
CA SER A 44 21.52 -10.40 23.71
C SER A 44 22.84 -9.84 23.16
N ASP A 45 23.73 -10.73 22.74
CA ASP A 45 25.02 -10.35 22.16
C ASP A 45 24.83 -9.49 20.89
N ALA A 46 25.25 -8.23 20.97
CA ALA A 46 25.08 -7.25 19.91
C ALA A 46 25.78 -7.65 18.60
N ALA A 47 26.92 -8.36 18.68
CA ALA A 47 27.62 -8.83 17.49
C ALA A 47 26.81 -9.91 16.77
N LYS A 48 26.15 -10.80 17.52
CA LYS A 48 25.26 -11.83 16.94
C LYS A 48 24.02 -11.22 16.32
N ILE A 49 23.41 -10.22 16.96
CA ILE A 49 22.26 -9.50 16.41
C ILE A 49 22.65 -8.77 15.12
N ALA A 50 23.79 -8.06 15.11
CA ALA A 50 24.28 -7.35 13.93
C ALA A 50 24.55 -8.32 12.77
N ALA A 51 25.12 -9.49 13.03
CA ALA A 51 25.37 -10.51 12.02
C ALA A 51 24.06 -11.05 11.41
N VAL A 52 23.04 -11.32 12.22
CA VAL A 52 21.72 -11.78 11.75
C VAL A 52 21.01 -10.68 10.96
N GLN A 53 21.05 -9.43 11.42
CA GLN A 53 20.47 -8.29 10.70
C GLN A 53 21.15 -8.07 9.35
N ALA A 54 22.48 -8.19 9.29
CA ALA A 54 23.21 -8.10 8.04
C ALA A 54 22.84 -9.24 7.08
N ALA A 55 22.65 -10.47 7.59
CA ALA A 55 22.19 -11.61 6.79
C ALA A 55 20.78 -11.38 6.22
N ILE A 56 19.84 -10.89 7.04
CA ILE A 56 18.46 -10.55 6.60
C ILE A 56 18.49 -9.43 5.56
N ALA A 57 19.28 -8.38 5.77
CA ALA A 57 19.39 -7.27 4.83
C ALA A 57 20.01 -7.69 3.49
N ALA A 58 20.85 -8.73 3.49
CA ALA A 58 21.45 -9.31 2.30
C ALA A 58 20.51 -10.25 1.52
N GLU A 59 19.31 -10.56 2.02
CA GLU A 59 18.37 -11.43 1.31
C GLU A 59 17.89 -10.76 0.00
N PRO A 60 18.08 -11.42 -1.15
CA PRO A 60 17.63 -10.88 -2.43
C PRO A 60 16.10 -10.92 -2.50
N LYS A 61 15.48 -9.76 -2.70
CA LYS A 61 14.03 -9.65 -2.83
C LYS A 61 13.52 -10.53 -3.97
N PRO A 62 12.45 -11.32 -3.74
CA PRO A 62 11.86 -12.14 -4.79
C PRO A 62 11.55 -11.32 -6.04
N VAL A 63 11.86 -11.88 -7.22
CA VAL A 63 11.57 -11.22 -8.49
C VAL A 63 10.06 -11.09 -8.63
N HIS A 64 9.56 -9.86 -8.61
CA HIS A 64 8.16 -9.58 -8.86
C HIS A 64 7.89 -9.67 -10.36
N VAL A 65 7.06 -10.63 -10.77
CA VAL A 65 6.58 -10.75 -12.15
C VAL A 65 5.17 -10.13 -12.21
N PRO A 66 4.99 -8.93 -12.78
CA PRO A 66 3.68 -8.33 -12.95
C PRO A 66 2.85 -9.22 -13.87
N ARG A 67 1.71 -9.72 -13.37
CA ARG A 67 0.76 -10.45 -14.22
C ARG A 67 0.18 -9.49 -15.25
N GLN A 68 0.20 -9.89 -16.51
CA GLN A 68 -0.50 -9.14 -17.55
C GLN A 68 -2.00 -9.14 -17.22
N ARG A 69 -2.59 -7.94 -17.13
CA ARG A 69 -4.04 -7.81 -16.96
C ARG A 69 -4.73 -8.41 -18.20
N PRO A 70 -5.72 -9.30 -18.03
CA PRO A 70 -6.54 -9.75 -19.15
C PRO A 70 -7.16 -8.55 -19.90
N PRO A 71 -7.31 -8.62 -21.24
CA PRO A 71 -7.96 -7.56 -22.01
C PRO A 71 -9.38 -7.32 -21.49
N VAL A 72 -9.81 -6.06 -21.47
CA VAL A 72 -11.18 -5.70 -21.08
C VAL A 72 -12.14 -6.20 -22.17
N PRO A 73 -13.25 -6.88 -21.81
CA PRO A 73 -14.28 -7.24 -22.77
C PRO A 73 -14.80 -6.00 -23.49
N VAL A 74 -14.94 -6.07 -24.81
CA VAL A 74 -15.53 -4.99 -25.60
C VAL A 74 -17.01 -4.89 -25.21
N LEU A 75 -17.45 -3.72 -24.75
CA LEU A 75 -18.87 -3.46 -24.51
C LEU A 75 -19.57 -3.29 -25.85
N ASP A 76 -20.69 -4.01 -26.01
CA ASP A 76 -21.56 -3.82 -27.16
C ASP A 76 -22.20 -2.43 -27.10
N GLN A 77 -22.00 -1.61 -28.13
CA GLN A 77 -22.53 -0.25 -28.21
C GLN A 77 -23.91 -0.19 -28.88
N SER A 78 -24.51 -1.34 -29.14
CA SER A 78 -25.87 -1.41 -29.69
C SER A 78 -26.85 -0.74 -28.71
N PRO A 79 -27.78 0.10 -29.23
CA PRO A 79 -28.76 0.76 -28.38
C PRO A 79 -29.60 -0.29 -27.64
N LEU A 80 -29.68 -0.16 -26.32
CA LEU A 80 -30.48 -1.05 -25.49
C LEU A 80 -31.95 -0.91 -25.89
N VAL A 81 -32.54 -1.99 -26.39
CA VAL A 81 -33.96 -2.05 -26.76
C VAL A 81 -34.74 -2.63 -25.59
N LEU A 82 -35.59 -1.81 -24.97
CA LEU A 82 -36.55 -2.27 -23.97
C LEU A 82 -37.66 -3.04 -24.68
N VAL A 83 -37.59 -4.38 -24.64
CA VAL A 83 -38.67 -5.24 -25.11
C VAL A 83 -39.58 -5.54 -23.92
N GLU A 84 -40.66 -4.78 -23.78
CA GLU A 84 -41.69 -5.09 -22.80
C GLU A 84 -42.36 -6.42 -23.18
N THR A 85 -42.19 -7.44 -22.36
CA THR A 85 -42.81 -8.77 -22.55
C THR A 85 -44.31 -8.76 -22.20
N GLN A 86 -45.05 -7.72 -22.59
CA GLN A 86 -46.51 -7.62 -22.51
C GLN A 86 -47.19 -8.54 -23.55
N ARG A 87 -46.65 -9.74 -23.73
CA ARG A 87 -47.28 -10.76 -24.57
C ARG A 87 -48.34 -11.44 -23.72
N ASP A 88 -49.60 -11.19 -24.05
CA ASP A 88 -50.77 -11.72 -23.33
C ASP A 88 -50.76 -13.26 -23.36
N LEU A 89 -50.24 -13.87 -22.30
CA LEU A 89 -50.04 -15.31 -22.18
C LEU A 89 -51.34 -16.11 -22.26
N ARG A 90 -52.50 -15.47 -22.00
CA ARG A 90 -53.82 -16.10 -22.09
C ARG A 90 -54.25 -16.37 -23.53
N LYS A 91 -53.60 -15.74 -24.51
CA LYS A 91 -53.89 -15.87 -25.95
C LYS A 91 -52.83 -16.66 -26.70
N MET A 92 -51.81 -17.16 -26.01
CA MET A 92 -50.69 -17.88 -26.60
C MET A 92 -50.70 -19.32 -26.09
N THR A 93 -50.90 -20.30 -26.98
CA THR A 93 -50.78 -21.71 -26.62
C THR A 93 -49.32 -22.02 -26.29
N LEU A 94 -49.05 -22.38 -25.04
CA LEU A 94 -47.70 -22.67 -24.56
C LEU A 94 -47.39 -24.17 -24.73
N PRO A 95 -46.14 -24.55 -25.05
CA PRO A 95 -45.78 -25.93 -25.42
C PRO A 95 -45.99 -26.98 -24.31
N PHE A 96 -46.23 -26.55 -23.07
CA PHE A 96 -46.60 -27.44 -21.96
C PHE A 96 -48.11 -27.68 -21.84
N GLU A 97 -48.97 -26.83 -22.40
CA GLU A 97 -50.44 -27.02 -22.37
C GLU A 97 -50.89 -28.14 -23.32
N THR A 98 -50.13 -28.38 -24.40
CA THR A 98 -50.34 -29.52 -25.30
C THR A 98 -50.09 -30.87 -24.62
N ASN A 99 -49.36 -30.90 -23.50
CA ASN A 99 -49.03 -32.13 -22.76
C ASN A 99 -49.96 -32.41 -21.56
N ASN A 100 -51.00 -31.60 -21.30
CA ASN A 100 -51.90 -31.78 -20.15
C ASN A 100 -53.38 -32.04 -20.52
N SER A 101 -53.69 -32.37 -21.78
CA SER A 101 -55.01 -32.90 -22.15
C SER A 101 -55.02 -34.43 -22.05
N GLY A 102 -55.30 -34.95 -20.85
CA GLY A 102 -55.49 -36.39 -20.65
C GLY A 102 -55.62 -36.83 -19.20
N THR A 103 -56.89 -36.89 -18.75
CA THR A 103 -57.46 -37.60 -17.58
C THR A 103 -57.06 -37.20 -16.15
#